data_AF-A0AAV4BT91-F1
#
_entry.id   AF-A0AAV4BT91-F1
#
_cell.length_a   1.000
_cell.length_b   1.000
_cell.length_c   1.000
_cell.angle_alpha   90.00
_cell.angle_beta   90.00
_cell.angle_gamma   90.00
#
_symmetry.space_group_name_H-M   'P 1'
#
loop_
_entity.id
_entity.type
_entity.pdbx_description
1 polymer ?
#
loop_
_entity_poly.entity_id
_entity_poly.type
_entity_poly.pdbx_seq_one_letter_code
_entity_poly.pdbx_strand_id
1 'polypeptide(L)'
;MQPFNNRVISGFQAPVRLEPSTEGSLEISGRTPRFGDVSDTYDFDSDKDVRNVNDDFDGDDNDEDDDDDDDDDDDDDDDDDDDNEEDPNGGPENLRSACCGLAVYAKLLTNAFHYKKNPTFIRSSYDTGLAARPFTDPCISSVMPQDSTMSDVFELIAVICYYLLYLAVSIGQSVWWRLTGVQKQLLRTETEEGLDKCVHVLSIVARLRFPKVNHPRPWDFISSHKEFAHHRDLLSEHVTLYCVTSTHAYMVETPVDVDVYSSKTSPFMKRAQFDHAIRVMVVPLRHLYRLTDKLGDPGVPVSWINNSGRCGSTLLVQMLETVPGMRCLSEPDVTTNIALLSRSGQINERQTETLTRACVRYLCRAAPGVSRLAVKVRYTCVTEVDLMQKLFPEFRHVYLYRDLGNVMTSFYTFIHRDLAVRLLERVINGSSLSPVRSRVRSYLSAMIAWADCYDRSELVQVLAQGSFMGYSTAIICSNLAVFKNNLETGKTQGVPTLHYDELIRQPAVVASRLFEHLSIPTSHVEKALTALEKDSQAGDIASNIEHSSADRNGGGQRTSKVRTITAEDIDSMNAALKAMGLPDMTQRLNIPGNLMQEQ
;
A
#
# COMPACT_ATOMS: atom_id res chain seq x y z
N MET A 1 -4.76 -40.66 14.27
CA MET A 1 -5.43 -39.45 14.79
C MET A 1 -4.39 -38.52 15.39
N GLN A 2 -3.95 -37.50 14.66
CA GLN A 2 -3.17 -36.36 15.17
C GLN A 2 -3.96 -35.08 14.85
N PRO A 3 -4.00 -34.07 15.74
CA PRO A 3 -4.75 -32.85 15.48
C PRO A 3 -3.96 -31.92 14.56
N PHE A 4 -4.54 -31.58 13.41
CA PHE A 4 -3.97 -30.62 12.46
C PHE A 4 -4.29 -29.17 12.86
N ASN A 5 -3.28 -28.31 12.68
CA ASN A 5 -3.15 -26.95 13.19
C ASN A 5 -3.96 -25.95 12.32
N ASN A 6 -5.01 -25.34 12.88
CA ASN A 6 -5.76 -24.23 12.28
C ASN A 6 -4.93 -22.92 12.32
N ARG A 7 -3.86 -22.84 11.52
CA ARG A 7 -3.10 -21.59 11.31
C ARG A 7 -3.42 -20.99 9.95
N VAL A 8 -4.66 -20.53 9.79
CA VAL A 8 -4.99 -19.50 8.79
C VAL A 8 -6.01 -18.55 9.44
N ILE A 9 -5.74 -17.25 9.37
CA ILE A 9 -6.54 -16.11 9.85
C ILE A 9 -6.49 -15.81 11.37
N SER A 10 -5.31 -15.49 11.91
CA SER A 10 -5.18 -14.57 13.06
C SER A 10 -3.89 -13.75 12.96
N GLY A 11 -3.93 -12.71 12.13
CA GLY A 11 -2.79 -11.83 11.84
C GLY A 11 -2.48 -10.80 12.94
N PHE A 12 -2.27 -11.25 14.17
CA PHE A 12 -1.59 -10.46 15.21
C PHE A 12 -0.62 -11.39 15.96
N GLN A 13 0.53 -11.68 15.35
CA GLN A 13 1.68 -12.16 16.10
C GLN A 13 2.38 -10.93 16.71
N ALA A 14 2.53 -10.93 18.03
CA ALA A 14 3.39 -9.97 18.72
C ALA A 14 4.84 -10.12 18.21
N PRO A 15 5.63 -9.03 18.14
CA PRO A 15 7.00 -9.09 17.66
C PRO A 15 7.82 -10.07 18.49
N VAL A 16 8.61 -10.90 17.81
CA VAL A 16 9.59 -11.79 18.42
C VAL A 16 10.59 -10.94 19.19
N ARG A 17 10.68 -11.17 20.50
CA ARG A 17 11.64 -10.52 21.39
C ARG A 17 13.02 -11.08 21.07
N LEU A 18 13.89 -10.27 20.46
CA LEU A 18 15.32 -10.55 20.41
C LEU A 18 15.87 -10.33 21.82
N GLU A 19 16.24 -11.42 22.49
CA GLU A 19 16.99 -11.37 23.76
C GLU A 19 18.40 -10.85 23.46
N PRO A 20 18.95 -9.92 24.27
CA PRO A 20 20.33 -9.49 24.12
C PRO A 20 21.27 -10.62 24.52
N SER A 21 22.20 -10.98 23.62
CA SER A 21 23.29 -11.89 23.92
C SER A 21 24.14 -11.31 25.04
N THR A 22 24.21 -12.02 26.16
CA THR A 22 25.12 -11.73 27.28
C THR A 22 26.57 -11.82 26.81
N GLU A 23 27.25 -10.67 26.75
CA GLU A 23 28.70 -10.60 26.66
C GLU A 23 29.31 -11.13 27.96
N GLY A 24 30.05 -12.24 27.85
CA GLY A 24 30.92 -12.74 28.89
C GLY A 24 32.28 -12.06 28.82
N SER A 25 32.56 -11.24 29.82
CA SER A 25 33.87 -10.65 30.11
C SER A 25 34.89 -11.73 30.46
N LEU A 26 36.00 -11.79 29.70
CA LEU A 26 37.19 -12.58 30.02
C LEU A 26 38.44 -11.71 29.80
N GLU A 27 38.99 -11.23 30.92
CA GLU A 27 40.34 -10.66 30.98
C GLU A 27 41.37 -11.74 30.72
N ILE A 28 42.23 -11.57 29.70
CA ILE A 28 43.54 -12.24 29.65
C ILE A 28 44.62 -11.26 29.18
N SER A 29 45.46 -10.92 30.17
CA SER A 29 46.88 -10.58 30.14
C SER A 29 47.64 -10.79 28.82
N GLY A 30 48.50 -9.81 28.49
CA GLY A 30 49.21 -9.72 27.23
C GLY A 30 50.36 -10.71 27.00
N ARG A 31 50.77 -10.78 25.73
CA ARG A 31 52.15 -10.91 25.23
C ARG A 31 52.13 -10.90 23.71
N THR A 32 52.81 -9.93 23.10
CA THR A 32 53.28 -10.01 21.72
C THR A 32 54.32 -11.12 21.56
N PRO A 33 54.32 -11.84 20.43
CA PRO A 33 55.53 -11.76 19.61
C PRO A 33 55.31 -11.81 18.08
N ARG A 34 56.33 -11.22 17.45
CA ARG A 34 56.84 -11.19 16.07
C ARG A 34 56.30 -12.17 15.01
N PHE A 35 56.17 -11.56 13.83
CA PHE A 35 56.18 -12.05 12.45
C PHE A 35 57.12 -13.25 12.16
N GLY A 36 56.60 -14.16 11.33
CA GLY A 36 57.35 -15.19 10.62
C GLY A 36 56.42 -16.17 9.86
N ASP A 37 56.17 -15.83 8.59
CA ASP A 37 56.09 -16.66 7.38
C ASP A 37 55.27 -17.98 7.24
N VAL A 38 54.71 -18.08 6.02
CA VAL A 38 54.31 -19.25 5.19
C VAL A 38 52.82 -19.66 5.11
N SER A 39 52.25 -19.23 3.96
CA SER A 39 51.38 -19.89 2.96
C SER A 39 50.03 -20.54 3.31
N ASP A 40 48.98 -20.08 2.62
CA ASP A 40 48.18 -20.81 1.60
C ASP A 40 46.91 -19.99 1.31
N THR A 41 46.91 -19.18 0.23
CA THR A 41 46.21 -19.41 -1.05
C THR A 41 44.70 -19.64 -0.94
N TYR A 42 43.91 -18.71 -1.49
CA TYR A 42 42.97 -18.93 -2.60
C TYR A 42 42.39 -17.57 -3.04
N ASP A 43 42.97 -17.01 -4.10
CA ASP A 43 42.40 -15.91 -4.88
C ASP A 43 41.58 -16.49 -6.04
N PHE A 44 40.42 -15.87 -6.29
CA PHE A 44 39.59 -16.11 -7.47
C PHE A 44 39.54 -14.80 -8.25
N ASP A 45 40.36 -14.69 -9.28
CA ASP A 45 40.31 -13.62 -10.27
C ASP A 45 40.12 -14.26 -11.65
N SER A 46 39.07 -13.81 -12.35
CA SER A 46 38.79 -14.19 -13.72
C SER A 46 38.73 -12.93 -14.58
N ASP A 47 39.77 -12.72 -15.38
CA ASP A 47 39.64 -11.97 -16.63
C ASP A 47 40.65 -12.50 -17.67
N LYS A 48 40.06 -12.87 -18.82
CA LYS A 48 40.50 -12.76 -20.22
C LYS A 48 42.00 -12.88 -20.57
N ASP A 49 42.30 -13.79 -21.49
CA ASP A 49 42.71 -13.38 -22.85
C ASP A 49 42.86 -14.54 -23.86
N VAL A 50 42.28 -14.30 -25.04
CA VAL A 50 42.77 -14.53 -26.41
C VAL A 50 43.88 -15.58 -26.65
N ARG A 51 43.60 -16.56 -27.52
CA ARG A 51 44.47 -16.93 -28.67
C ARG A 51 43.78 -17.88 -29.67
N ASN A 52 43.88 -17.49 -30.94
CA ASN A 52 43.82 -18.33 -32.15
C ASN A 52 44.73 -19.56 -32.03
N VAL A 53 44.37 -20.67 -32.68
CA VAL A 53 45.07 -21.28 -33.84
C VAL A 53 44.17 -22.39 -34.42
N ASN A 54 44.14 -22.45 -35.74
CA ASN A 54 43.53 -23.47 -36.61
C ASN A 54 43.97 -24.89 -36.25
N ASP A 55 43.14 -25.90 -36.56
CA ASP A 55 43.61 -27.11 -37.23
C ASP A 55 42.42 -27.85 -37.85
N ASP A 56 42.71 -28.42 -39.01
CA ASP A 56 41.84 -29.05 -39.99
C ASP A 56 41.16 -30.33 -39.48
N PHE A 57 39.97 -30.66 -39.98
CA PHE A 57 39.57 -32.05 -40.28
C PHE A 57 38.35 -32.09 -41.20
N ASP A 58 38.61 -32.45 -42.46
CA ASP A 58 37.64 -32.92 -43.47
C ASP A 58 37.30 -34.41 -43.26
N GLY A 59 36.14 -34.84 -43.78
CA GLY A 59 35.77 -36.24 -44.04
C GLY A 59 34.32 -36.54 -43.57
N ASP A 60 33.31 -36.36 -44.42
CA ASP A 60 32.80 -37.29 -45.46
C ASP A 60 31.99 -38.50 -44.91
N ASP A 61 30.78 -38.60 -45.49
CA ASP A 61 30.10 -39.80 -45.98
C ASP A 61 29.23 -40.71 -45.05
N ASN A 62 27.95 -40.70 -45.45
CA ASN A 62 27.08 -41.84 -45.83
C ASN A 62 26.24 -42.65 -44.82
N ASP A 63 25.06 -43.00 -45.37
CA ASP A 63 24.15 -44.14 -45.15
C ASP A 63 22.78 -43.68 -44.60
N GLU A 64 21.78 -43.41 -45.45
CA GLU A 64 20.92 -44.34 -46.25
C GLU A 64 20.09 -45.31 -45.38
N ASP A 65 18.77 -45.10 -45.49
CA ASP A 65 17.66 -46.06 -45.57
C ASP A 65 17.41 -47.08 -44.45
N ASP A 66 16.16 -47.11 -43.97
CA ASP A 66 15.32 -48.31 -43.98
C ASP A 66 13.86 -47.92 -43.64
N ASP A 67 13.02 -48.03 -44.66
CA ASP A 67 11.57 -48.19 -44.57
C ASP A 67 11.25 -49.58 -43.97
N ASP A 68 10.08 -49.71 -43.31
CA ASP A 68 9.10 -50.77 -43.60
C ASP A 68 7.97 -50.78 -42.55
N ASP A 69 6.79 -50.53 -43.10
CA ASP A 69 5.44 -51.00 -42.80
C ASP A 69 5.30 -52.23 -41.87
N ASP A 70 4.22 -52.23 -41.08
CA ASP A 70 3.28 -53.37 -41.01
C ASP A 70 1.93 -52.91 -40.43
N ASP A 71 0.90 -53.23 -41.22
CA ASP A 71 -0.53 -53.05 -41.04
C ASP A 71 -1.17 -54.09 -40.08
N ASP A 72 -2.51 -54.03 -40.02
CA ASP A 72 -3.49 -55.06 -39.64
C ASP A 72 -3.96 -55.02 -38.17
N ASP A 73 -5.18 -54.53 -37.91
CA ASP A 73 -6.47 -55.30 -37.91
C ASP A 73 -6.61 -56.03 -36.54
N ASP A 74 -7.75 -56.16 -35.85
CA ASP A 74 -9.17 -56.11 -36.19
C ASP A 74 -9.96 -56.15 -34.84
N ASP A 75 -11.24 -55.81 -34.94
CA ASP A 75 -12.40 -56.40 -34.25
C ASP A 75 -12.71 -56.17 -32.74
N ASP A 76 -13.91 -55.60 -32.57
CA ASP A 76 -15.05 -56.07 -31.76
C ASP A 76 -14.84 -56.40 -30.28
N ASP A 77 -15.59 -55.70 -29.41
CA ASP A 77 -16.75 -56.33 -28.79
C ASP A 77 -17.61 -55.32 -28.02
N ASP A 78 -18.91 -55.49 -28.21
CA ASP A 78 -20.01 -54.97 -27.41
C ASP A 78 -19.82 -55.31 -25.93
N ASP A 79 -20.12 -54.37 -25.04
CA ASP A 79 -20.76 -54.72 -23.76
C ASP A 79 -21.62 -53.54 -23.29
N ASP A 80 -22.92 -53.80 -23.33
CA ASP A 80 -23.96 -53.13 -22.57
C ASP A 80 -23.60 -53.14 -21.08
N ASP A 81 -23.64 -51.99 -20.42
CA ASP A 81 -24.05 -51.95 -19.02
C ASP A 81 -24.77 -50.62 -18.73
N ASP A 82 -26.07 -50.80 -18.46
CA ASP A 82 -26.96 -49.88 -17.80
C ASP A 82 -26.33 -49.35 -16.50
N ASP A 83 -26.20 -48.03 -16.37
CA ASP A 83 -26.28 -47.40 -15.06
C ASP A 83 -26.99 -46.05 -15.14
N ASN A 84 -28.16 -46.03 -14.49
CA ASN A 84 -28.96 -44.86 -14.21
C ASN A 84 -28.15 -43.83 -13.41
N GLU A 85 -27.63 -42.79 -14.05
CA GLU A 85 -27.25 -41.58 -13.33
C GLU A 85 -28.51 -40.76 -13.00
N GLU A 86 -29.05 -41.02 -11.81
CA GLU A 86 -29.95 -40.12 -11.11
C GLU A 86 -29.29 -38.74 -10.96
N ASP A 87 -29.82 -37.74 -11.65
CA ASP A 87 -29.48 -36.32 -11.48
C ASP A 87 -29.78 -35.86 -10.04
N PRO A 88 -28.76 -35.56 -9.20
CA PRO A 88 -28.98 -35.07 -7.85
C PRO A 88 -28.87 -33.53 -7.83
N ASN A 89 -29.43 -32.82 -8.83
CA ASN A 89 -29.54 -31.35 -8.79
C ASN A 89 -30.79 -30.84 -8.06
N GLY A 90 -31.39 -31.64 -7.17
CA GLY A 90 -32.38 -31.21 -6.19
C GLY A 90 -31.77 -30.63 -4.91
N GLY A 91 -30.85 -29.66 -5.01
CA GLY A 91 -30.28 -28.97 -3.85
C GLY A 91 -31.28 -27.98 -3.22
N PRO A 92 -31.32 -27.84 -1.88
CA PRO A 92 -32.33 -27.03 -1.20
C PRO A 92 -32.13 -25.53 -1.46
N GLU A 93 -32.98 -24.94 -2.33
CA GLU A 93 -33.05 -23.49 -2.59
C GLU A 93 -33.21 -22.65 -1.30
N ASN A 94 -33.69 -23.26 -0.22
CA ASN A 94 -33.90 -22.62 1.08
C ASN A 94 -32.60 -22.23 1.83
N LEU A 95 -31.43 -22.77 1.47
CA LEU A 95 -30.15 -22.48 2.15
C LEU A 95 -29.32 -21.36 1.52
N ARG A 96 -29.48 -21.08 0.21
CA ARG A 96 -28.95 -19.85 -0.43
C ARG A 96 -29.53 -18.58 0.22
N SER A 97 -30.75 -18.68 0.75
CA SER A 97 -31.47 -17.60 1.44
C SER A 97 -30.81 -17.18 2.77
N ALA A 98 -30.19 -18.11 3.53
CA ALA A 98 -29.62 -17.80 4.83
C ALA A 98 -28.33 -16.96 4.75
N CYS A 99 -27.42 -17.29 3.82
CA CYS A 99 -26.23 -16.46 3.56
C CYS A 99 -26.58 -15.13 2.90
N CYS A 100 -27.61 -15.10 2.03
CA CYS A 100 -28.18 -13.84 1.54
C CYS A 100 -28.79 -13.01 2.68
N GLY A 101 -29.44 -13.63 3.67
CA GLY A 101 -30.04 -12.94 4.81
C GLY A 101 -29.03 -12.17 5.65
N LEU A 102 -27.87 -12.77 5.95
CA LEU A 102 -26.76 -12.08 6.65
C LEU A 102 -26.12 -10.98 5.80
N ALA A 103 -26.00 -11.19 4.49
CA ALA A 103 -25.51 -10.18 3.54
C ALA A 103 -26.49 -9.00 3.38
N VAL A 104 -27.80 -9.27 3.39
CA VAL A 104 -28.88 -8.27 3.38
C VAL A 104 -28.89 -7.50 4.70
N TYR A 105 -28.72 -8.17 5.85
CA TYR A 105 -28.63 -7.50 7.15
C TYR A 105 -27.37 -6.62 7.25
N ALA A 106 -26.23 -7.09 6.73
CA ALA A 106 -25.02 -6.30 6.59
C ALA A 106 -25.25 -5.08 5.70
N LYS A 107 -25.89 -5.25 4.53
CA LYS A 107 -26.23 -4.17 3.60
C LYS A 107 -27.21 -3.17 4.20
N LEU A 108 -28.21 -3.63 4.97
CA LEU A 108 -29.16 -2.80 5.69
C LEU A 108 -28.50 -2.00 6.81
N LEU A 109 -27.60 -2.61 7.60
CA LEU A 109 -26.82 -1.90 8.61
C LEU A 109 -25.91 -0.86 7.94
N THR A 110 -25.16 -1.25 6.91
CA THR A 110 -24.24 -0.36 6.18
C THR A 110 -25.00 0.81 5.53
N ASN A 111 -26.17 0.54 4.94
CA ASN A 111 -27.05 1.56 4.36
C ASN A 111 -27.70 2.45 5.42
N ALA A 112 -28.14 1.91 6.57
CA ALA A 112 -28.68 2.71 7.67
C ALA A 112 -27.63 3.66 8.25
N PHE A 113 -26.36 3.24 8.30
CA PHE A 113 -25.25 4.09 8.71
C PHE A 113 -24.86 5.13 7.63
N HIS A 114 -24.91 4.78 6.35
CA HIS A 114 -24.66 5.73 5.25
C HIS A 114 -25.77 6.77 5.10
N TYR A 115 -27.04 6.37 5.24
CA TYR A 115 -28.22 7.24 5.14
C TYR A 115 -28.21 8.35 6.20
N LYS A 116 -27.66 8.07 7.39
CA LYS A 116 -27.53 9.07 8.46
C LYS A 116 -26.40 10.09 8.23
N LYS A 117 -25.40 9.78 7.39
CA LYS A 117 -24.26 10.68 7.09
C LYS A 117 -24.40 11.46 5.77
N ASN A 118 -25.24 11.03 4.82
CA ASN A 118 -25.48 11.75 3.55
C ASN A 118 -26.93 11.56 3.06
N PRO A 119 -27.88 12.46 3.41
CA PRO A 119 -29.26 12.38 2.93
C PRO A 119 -29.43 12.75 1.43
N THR A 120 -28.37 13.13 0.73
CA THR A 120 -28.43 13.71 -0.63
C THR A 120 -28.17 12.74 -1.79
N PHE A 121 -27.91 11.45 -1.56
CA PHE A 121 -27.51 10.53 -2.63
C PHE A 121 -28.64 9.73 -3.32
N ILE A 122 -29.89 10.22 -3.33
CA ILE A 122 -30.90 9.83 -4.34
C ILE A 122 -31.77 11.06 -4.64
N ARG A 123 -31.34 11.92 -5.56
CA ARG A 123 -32.22 12.88 -6.24
C ARG A 123 -31.71 13.21 -7.65
N SER A 124 -31.85 12.21 -8.51
CA SER A 124 -32.04 12.33 -9.96
C SER A 124 -32.87 11.09 -10.27
N SER A 125 -34.14 11.14 -10.60
CA SER A 125 -34.84 12.02 -11.52
C SER A 125 -36.32 11.68 -11.35
N TYR A 126 -37.20 12.65 -11.02
CA TYR A 126 -38.60 12.72 -11.45
C TYR A 126 -39.13 14.10 -11.07
N ASP A 127 -39.35 14.89 -12.10
CA ASP A 127 -40.02 16.18 -12.08
C ASP A 127 -41.53 15.93 -11.98
N THR A 128 -42.17 16.32 -10.88
CA THR A 128 -43.60 16.67 -10.86
C THR A 128 -43.83 17.69 -9.75
N GLY A 129 -44.24 18.89 -10.16
CA GLY A 129 -44.53 19.98 -9.26
C GLY A 129 -45.75 19.71 -8.40
N LEU A 130 -45.63 20.02 -7.11
CA LEU A 130 -46.72 20.58 -6.31
C LEU A 130 -46.10 21.31 -5.11
N ALA A 131 -46.37 22.61 -5.02
CA ALA A 131 -45.88 23.47 -3.96
C ALA A 131 -46.62 23.16 -2.64
N ALA A 132 -45.91 22.57 -1.68
CA ALA A 132 -46.33 22.52 -0.28
C ALA A 132 -45.30 23.30 0.55
N ARG A 133 -45.74 24.44 1.12
CA ARG A 133 -44.96 25.18 2.12
C ARG A 133 -44.99 24.40 3.44
N PRO A 134 -43.85 24.01 4.04
CA PRO A 134 -43.86 23.54 5.41
C PRO A 134 -43.89 24.74 6.36
N PHE A 135 -44.93 24.80 7.19
CA PHE A 135 -44.94 25.54 8.44
C PHE A 135 -43.93 24.83 9.36
N THR A 136 -42.82 25.47 9.69
CA THR A 136 -41.93 25.03 10.78
C THR A 136 -41.93 26.11 11.85
N ASP A 137 -42.55 25.80 12.97
CA ASP A 137 -42.45 26.53 14.22
C ASP A 137 -40.96 26.59 14.68
N PRO A 138 -40.42 27.78 14.98
CA PRO A 138 -39.05 27.93 15.45
C PRO A 138 -39.02 28.00 16.99
N CYS A 139 -39.43 26.94 17.67
CA CYS A 139 -39.21 26.82 19.11
C CYS A 139 -39.11 25.34 19.48
N ILE A 140 -38.10 24.97 20.27
CA ILE A 140 -37.74 23.61 20.72
C ILE A 140 -36.67 22.90 19.84
N SER A 141 -35.53 23.55 19.61
CA SER A 141 -34.28 22.85 19.24
C SER A 141 -33.01 23.45 19.84
N SER A 142 -33.14 24.27 20.88
CA SER A 142 -32.01 24.77 21.66
C SER A 142 -31.80 23.91 22.90
N VAL A 143 -30.54 23.59 23.20
CA VAL A 143 -30.03 22.94 24.42
C VAL A 143 -29.89 21.41 24.34
N MET A 144 -29.05 20.94 23.42
CA MET A 144 -28.19 19.77 23.66
C MET A 144 -26.78 20.16 23.19
N PRO A 145 -25.76 20.18 24.08
CA PRO A 145 -24.38 20.26 23.64
C PRO A 145 -24.12 19.07 22.72
N GLN A 146 -23.85 19.32 21.44
CA GLN A 146 -23.35 18.28 20.55
C GLN A 146 -21.91 17.97 20.95
N ASP A 147 -21.75 17.19 22.01
CA ASP A 147 -20.46 16.71 22.44
C ASP A 147 -19.91 15.78 21.35
N SER A 148 -18.75 16.12 20.80
CA SER A 148 -18.00 15.29 19.86
C SER A 148 -17.78 13.85 20.38
N THR A 149 -17.90 13.66 21.69
CA THR A 149 -17.81 12.36 22.37
C THR A 149 -18.87 11.37 21.90
N MET A 150 -20.12 11.77 21.71
CA MET A 150 -21.18 10.84 21.30
C MET A 150 -20.99 10.35 19.87
N SER A 151 -20.59 11.23 18.95
CA SER A 151 -20.27 10.83 17.57
C SER A 151 -19.10 9.86 17.51
N ASP A 152 -18.06 10.10 18.32
CA ASP A 152 -16.91 9.21 18.43
C ASP A 152 -17.31 7.82 18.94
N VAL A 153 -18.18 7.76 19.95
CA VAL A 153 -18.69 6.50 20.51
C VAL A 153 -19.48 5.72 19.47
N PHE A 154 -20.39 6.37 18.72
CA PHE A 154 -21.15 5.69 17.68
C PHE A 154 -20.26 5.14 16.55
N GLU A 155 -19.27 5.92 16.11
CA GLU A 155 -18.35 5.46 15.07
C GLU A 155 -17.44 4.34 15.57
N LEU A 156 -16.99 4.37 16.83
CA LEU A 156 -16.27 3.25 17.45
C LEU A 156 -17.13 1.98 17.54
N ILE A 157 -18.39 2.11 17.98
CA ILE A 157 -19.34 0.99 18.02
C ILE A 157 -19.52 0.41 16.61
N ALA A 158 -19.70 1.24 15.59
CA ALA A 158 -19.85 0.78 14.21
C ALA A 158 -18.62 -0.01 13.72
N VAL A 159 -17.42 0.46 14.05
CA VAL A 159 -16.16 -0.25 13.75
C VAL A 159 -16.11 -1.61 14.45
N ILE A 160 -16.42 -1.66 15.74
CA ILE A 160 -16.43 -2.92 16.51
C ILE A 160 -17.46 -3.89 15.90
N CYS A 161 -18.68 -3.41 15.62
CA CYS A 161 -19.73 -4.21 15.00
C CYS A 161 -19.30 -4.75 13.64
N TYR A 162 -18.62 -3.96 12.79
CA TYR A 162 -18.10 -4.44 11.52
C TYR A 162 -17.08 -5.57 11.70
N TYR A 163 -16.11 -5.43 12.60
CA TYR A 163 -15.11 -6.48 12.81
C TYR A 163 -15.71 -7.76 13.39
N LEU A 164 -16.70 -7.65 14.28
CA LEU A 164 -17.46 -8.81 14.77
C LEU A 164 -18.25 -9.49 13.64
N LEU A 165 -18.89 -8.70 12.77
CA LEU A 165 -19.59 -9.20 11.60
C LEU A 165 -18.62 -9.87 10.61
N TYR A 166 -17.48 -9.24 10.33
CA TYR A 166 -16.42 -9.81 9.49
C TYR A 166 -15.99 -11.18 10.01
N LEU A 167 -15.70 -11.28 11.32
CA LEU A 167 -15.33 -12.54 11.96
C LEU A 167 -16.42 -13.61 11.80
N ALA A 168 -17.69 -13.26 12.07
CA ALA A 168 -18.81 -14.17 11.93
C ALA A 168 -18.97 -14.67 10.47
N VAL A 169 -18.86 -13.76 9.49
CA VAL A 169 -18.92 -14.10 8.07
C VAL A 169 -17.73 -14.98 7.66
N SER A 170 -16.51 -14.69 8.11
CA SER A 170 -15.34 -15.52 7.82
C SER A 170 -15.46 -16.94 8.37
N ILE A 171 -16.02 -17.11 9.57
CA ILE A 171 -16.29 -18.42 10.16
C ILE A 171 -17.34 -19.16 9.33
N GLY A 172 -18.47 -18.50 9.03
CA GLY A 172 -19.54 -19.09 8.21
C GLY A 172 -19.06 -19.47 6.80
N GLN A 173 -18.26 -18.63 6.16
CA GLN A 173 -17.64 -18.89 4.87
C GLN A 173 -16.69 -20.07 4.92
N SER A 174 -15.86 -20.18 5.97
CA SER A 174 -14.95 -21.32 6.12
C SER A 174 -15.71 -22.64 6.18
N VAL A 175 -16.84 -22.68 6.88
CA VAL A 175 -17.71 -23.86 6.92
C VAL A 175 -18.36 -24.11 5.55
N TRP A 176 -18.93 -23.07 4.94
CA TRP A 176 -19.60 -23.17 3.65
C TRP A 176 -18.65 -23.63 2.53
N TRP A 177 -17.42 -23.12 2.51
CA TRP A 177 -16.40 -23.48 1.51
C TRP A 177 -15.90 -24.92 1.67
N ARG A 178 -15.94 -25.48 2.88
CA ARG A 178 -15.71 -26.93 3.07
C ARG A 178 -16.81 -27.75 2.43
N LEU A 179 -18.06 -27.38 2.69
CA LEU A 179 -19.23 -28.11 2.21
C LEU A 179 -19.37 -28.04 0.68
N THR A 180 -19.05 -26.88 0.08
CA THR A 180 -19.18 -26.65 -1.37
C THR A 180 -17.94 -27.02 -2.18
N GLY A 181 -16.89 -27.55 -1.55
CA GLY A 181 -15.63 -27.91 -2.23
C GLY A 181 -14.74 -26.72 -2.62
N VAL A 182 -15.16 -25.47 -2.39
CA VAL A 182 -14.34 -24.27 -2.63
C VAL A 182 -13.00 -24.35 -1.89
N GLN A 183 -12.98 -24.87 -0.65
CA GLN A 183 -11.73 -25.04 0.09
C GLN A 183 -10.79 -26.05 -0.58
N LYS A 184 -11.32 -27.15 -1.16
CA LYS A 184 -10.52 -28.14 -1.89
C LYS A 184 -9.93 -27.50 -3.15
N GLN A 185 -10.71 -26.68 -3.86
CA GLN A 185 -10.22 -25.97 -5.03
C GLN A 185 -9.18 -24.91 -4.67
N LEU A 186 -9.32 -24.18 -3.54
CA LEU A 186 -8.28 -23.28 -3.03
C LEU A 186 -6.95 -24.01 -2.80
N LEU A 187 -6.98 -25.19 -2.18
CA LEU A 187 -5.78 -26.01 -2.02
C LEU A 187 -5.17 -26.44 -3.36
N ARG A 188 -5.98 -26.71 -4.39
CA ARG A 188 -5.49 -26.96 -5.75
C ARG A 188 -4.89 -25.71 -6.40
N THR A 189 -5.44 -24.52 -6.13
CA THR A 189 -4.81 -23.28 -6.62
C THR A 189 -3.42 -23.05 -6.03
N GLU A 190 -3.11 -23.72 -4.91
CA GLU A 190 -1.79 -23.77 -4.26
C GLU A 190 -0.86 -24.87 -4.80
N THR A 191 -1.27 -25.61 -5.86
CA THR A 191 -0.38 -26.49 -6.64
C THR A 191 -0.16 -26.01 -8.08
N GLU A 192 0.81 -26.62 -8.77
CA GLU A 192 1.12 -26.34 -10.17
C GLU A 192 -0.05 -26.63 -11.12
N GLU A 193 -0.73 -27.74 -10.87
CA GLU A 193 -1.91 -28.20 -11.62
C GLU A 193 -3.06 -27.18 -11.58
N GLY A 194 -3.10 -26.31 -10.56
CA GLY A 194 -4.14 -25.30 -10.40
C GLY A 194 -3.94 -24.02 -11.22
N LEU A 195 -2.89 -23.90 -12.06
CA LEU A 195 -2.53 -22.65 -12.74
C LEU A 195 -3.68 -22.05 -13.58
N ASP A 196 -4.48 -22.89 -14.24
CA ASP A 196 -5.55 -22.45 -15.12
C ASP A 196 -6.77 -21.88 -14.36
N LYS A 197 -6.89 -22.20 -13.08
CA LYS A 197 -7.99 -21.78 -12.20
C LYS A 197 -7.45 -21.22 -10.89
N CYS A 198 -6.31 -20.53 -10.93
CA CYS A 198 -5.60 -20.09 -9.74
C CYS A 198 -6.10 -18.77 -9.14
N VAL A 199 -6.97 -18.04 -9.85
CA VAL A 199 -7.52 -16.77 -9.39
C VAL A 199 -8.83 -17.02 -8.68
N HIS A 200 -8.87 -16.81 -7.37
CA HIS A 200 -10.11 -16.87 -6.61
C HIS A 200 -10.85 -15.53 -6.73
N VAL A 201 -11.98 -15.54 -7.43
CA VAL A 201 -12.80 -14.34 -7.66
C VAL A 201 -13.90 -14.26 -6.60
N LEU A 202 -13.97 -13.09 -5.96
CA LEU A 202 -14.86 -12.80 -4.85
C LEU A 202 -15.78 -11.62 -5.20
N SER A 203 -17.09 -11.80 -5.01
CA SER A 203 -18.08 -10.73 -5.10
C SER A 203 -18.11 -9.93 -3.80
N ILE A 204 -18.04 -8.61 -3.88
CA ILE A 204 -18.05 -7.75 -2.68
C ILE A 204 -19.48 -7.60 -2.15
N VAL A 205 -19.67 -7.93 -0.87
CA VAL A 205 -20.94 -7.83 -0.13
C VAL A 205 -20.99 -6.53 0.67
N ALA A 206 -19.90 -6.21 1.38
CA ALA A 206 -19.77 -4.98 2.15
C ALA A 206 -18.31 -4.52 2.16
N ARG A 207 -18.09 -3.23 2.47
CA ARG A 207 -16.77 -2.63 2.54
C ARG A 207 -16.65 -1.81 3.81
N LEU A 208 -15.54 -1.94 4.54
CA LEU A 208 -15.15 -0.98 5.57
C LEU A 208 -13.64 -0.95 5.70
N ARG A 209 -13.09 0.26 5.69
CA ARG A 209 -11.69 0.51 6.01
C ARG A 209 -11.60 1.38 7.26
N PHE A 210 -10.97 0.84 8.30
CA PHE A 210 -10.69 1.56 9.54
C PHE A 210 -9.28 1.21 10.07
N PRO A 211 -8.43 2.20 10.39
CA PRO A 211 -8.58 3.64 10.10
C PRO A 211 -8.64 3.93 8.59
N LYS A 212 -9.23 5.07 8.17
CA LYS A 212 -9.37 5.38 6.73
C LYS A 212 -8.02 5.65 6.06
N VAL A 213 -7.08 6.15 6.84
CA VAL A 213 -5.71 6.48 6.42
C VAL A 213 -4.80 5.26 6.27
N ASN A 214 -5.26 4.10 6.75
CA ASN A 214 -4.46 2.89 6.77
C ASN A 214 -4.20 2.36 5.35
N HIS A 215 -3.20 1.49 5.23
CA HIS A 215 -2.96 0.78 3.97
C HIS A 215 -4.07 -0.23 3.68
N PRO A 216 -4.40 -0.49 2.41
CA PRO A 216 -5.22 -1.59 1.93
C PRO A 216 -4.86 -2.92 2.58
N ARG A 217 -5.90 -3.64 3.01
CA ARG A 217 -5.78 -4.97 3.61
C ARG A 217 -6.82 -5.91 3.03
N PRO A 218 -6.60 -7.24 3.08
CA PRO A 218 -7.58 -8.23 2.61
C PRO A 218 -8.97 -8.06 3.21
N TRP A 219 -9.04 -7.69 4.49
CA TRP A 219 -10.28 -7.56 5.27
C TRP A 219 -10.98 -6.19 5.13
N ASP A 220 -10.53 -5.35 4.21
CA ASP A 220 -11.27 -4.13 3.87
C ASP A 220 -12.61 -4.45 3.17
N PHE A 221 -12.77 -5.68 2.67
CA PHE A 221 -13.98 -6.19 2.04
C PHE A 221 -14.54 -7.39 2.80
N ILE A 222 -15.87 -7.43 2.95
CA ILE A 222 -16.62 -8.67 3.19
C ILE A 222 -17.08 -9.14 1.82
N SER A 223 -16.71 -10.36 1.43
CA SER A 223 -16.91 -10.83 0.06
C SER A 223 -17.29 -12.30 0.01
N SER A 224 -18.11 -12.72 -0.94
CA SER A 224 -18.50 -14.12 -1.15
C SER A 224 -17.80 -14.74 -2.36
N HIS A 225 -17.51 -16.04 -2.32
CA HIS A 225 -17.00 -16.79 -3.46
C HIS A 225 -17.92 -16.60 -4.69
N LYS A 226 -17.31 -16.31 -5.84
CA LYS A 226 -18.00 -16.25 -7.14
C LYS A 226 -17.55 -17.41 -8.04
N GLU A 227 -16.26 -17.48 -8.33
CA GLU A 227 -15.70 -18.44 -9.28
C GLU A 227 -14.17 -18.58 -9.09
N PHE A 228 -13.58 -19.55 -9.79
CA PHE A 228 -12.15 -19.63 -10.01
C PHE A 228 -11.86 -19.31 -11.48
N ALA A 229 -10.92 -18.39 -11.69
CA ALA A 229 -10.61 -17.81 -12.99
C ALA A 229 -9.13 -18.05 -13.37
N HIS A 230 -8.83 -17.79 -14.63
CA HIS A 230 -7.49 -17.94 -15.19
C HIS A 230 -6.61 -16.74 -14.83
N HIS A 231 -5.31 -16.93 -14.61
CA HIS A 231 -4.39 -15.84 -14.25
C HIS A 231 -4.30 -14.71 -15.30
N ARG A 232 -4.64 -14.99 -16.56
CA ARG A 232 -4.71 -13.99 -17.63
C ARG A 232 -5.79 -12.93 -17.37
N ASP A 233 -6.84 -13.24 -16.61
CA ASP A 233 -7.89 -12.29 -16.29
C ASP A 233 -7.36 -11.13 -15.43
N LEU A 234 -6.25 -11.35 -14.72
CA LEU A 234 -5.53 -10.33 -13.97
C LEU A 234 -4.87 -9.28 -14.87
N LEU A 235 -4.73 -9.53 -16.18
CA LEU A 235 -4.12 -8.58 -17.12
C LEU A 235 -5.10 -7.55 -17.66
N SER A 236 -6.40 -7.70 -17.37
CA SER A 236 -7.43 -6.71 -17.70
C SER A 236 -7.03 -5.31 -17.22
N GLU A 237 -7.32 -4.28 -18.02
CA GLU A 237 -7.00 -2.87 -17.69
C GLU A 237 -7.73 -2.37 -16.43
N HIS A 238 -8.87 -2.97 -16.12
CA HIS A 238 -9.71 -2.61 -14.98
C HIS A 238 -9.37 -3.42 -13.72
N VAL A 239 -8.39 -4.33 -13.81
CA VAL A 239 -7.89 -5.10 -12.67
C VAL A 239 -6.58 -4.51 -12.20
N THR A 240 -6.56 -4.04 -10.96
CA THR A 240 -5.40 -3.35 -10.37
C THR A 240 -4.96 -3.99 -9.05
N LEU A 241 -3.65 -3.99 -8.81
CA LEU A 241 -3.06 -4.59 -7.60
C LEU A 241 -3.41 -3.72 -6.39
N TYR A 242 -4.06 -4.33 -5.40
CA TYR A 242 -4.63 -3.63 -4.25
C TYR A 242 -3.76 -3.79 -3.00
N CYS A 243 -3.41 -5.02 -2.63
CA CYS A 243 -2.47 -5.31 -1.55
C CYS A 243 -1.81 -6.68 -1.71
N VAL A 244 -0.78 -6.95 -0.91
CA VAL A 244 -0.14 -8.28 -0.81
C VAL A 244 -0.01 -8.71 0.65
N THR A 245 0.00 -10.02 0.87
CA THR A 245 0.43 -10.68 2.11
C THR A 245 1.73 -11.44 1.85
N SER A 246 2.23 -12.19 2.84
CA SER A 246 3.37 -13.09 2.65
C SER A 246 3.10 -14.27 1.71
N THR A 247 1.83 -14.52 1.34
CA THR A 247 1.44 -15.71 0.56
C THR A 247 0.59 -15.40 -0.65
N HIS A 248 -0.15 -14.29 -0.66
CA HIS A 248 -1.10 -13.96 -1.73
C HIS A 248 -1.01 -12.51 -2.17
N ALA A 249 -1.39 -12.28 -3.42
CA ALA A 249 -1.70 -10.97 -3.95
C ALA A 249 -3.22 -10.81 -4.09
N TYR A 250 -3.67 -9.59 -3.82
CA TYR A 250 -5.06 -9.18 -3.89
C TYR A 250 -5.17 -8.07 -4.92
N MET A 251 -6.04 -8.27 -5.90
CA MET A 251 -6.39 -7.29 -6.90
C MET A 251 -7.84 -6.88 -6.70
N VAL A 252 -8.18 -5.69 -7.15
CA VAL A 252 -9.56 -5.26 -7.29
C VAL A 252 -9.86 -5.00 -8.74
N GLU A 253 -11.07 -5.33 -9.13
CA GLU A 253 -11.62 -4.93 -10.41
C GLU A 253 -12.56 -3.76 -10.23
N THR A 254 -12.49 -2.77 -11.11
CA THR A 254 -13.41 -1.63 -11.15
C THR A 254 -14.28 -1.66 -12.41
N PRO A 255 -15.37 -0.87 -12.46
CA PRO A 255 -16.12 -0.64 -13.69
C PRO A 255 -15.22 -0.09 -14.81
N VAL A 256 -15.62 -0.34 -16.06
CA VAL A 256 -14.84 0.01 -17.26
C VAL A 256 -14.68 1.53 -17.45
N ASP A 257 -15.60 2.31 -16.92
CA ASP A 257 -15.65 3.77 -16.96
C ASP A 257 -14.89 4.44 -15.80
N VAL A 258 -14.33 3.65 -14.89
CA VAL A 258 -13.55 4.15 -13.75
C VAL A 258 -12.06 4.01 -14.01
N ASP A 259 -11.39 5.16 -14.17
CA ASP A 259 -9.93 5.23 -14.17
C ASP A 259 -9.41 5.44 -12.74
N VAL A 260 -8.88 4.39 -12.12
CA VAL A 260 -8.32 4.45 -10.76
C VAL A 260 -6.98 5.20 -10.67
N TYR A 261 -6.35 5.50 -11.81
CA TYR A 261 -5.08 6.21 -11.88
C TYR A 261 -5.27 7.73 -11.95
N SER A 262 -6.44 8.21 -12.38
CA SER A 262 -6.70 9.63 -12.50
C SER A 262 -6.97 10.31 -11.16
N SER A 263 -6.35 11.47 -10.94
CA SER A 263 -6.64 12.32 -9.78
C SER A 263 -8.06 12.87 -9.76
N LYS A 264 -8.78 12.85 -10.90
CA LYS A 264 -10.20 13.20 -10.98
C LYS A 264 -11.10 12.19 -10.28
N THR A 265 -10.73 10.91 -10.32
CA THR A 265 -11.44 9.85 -9.60
C THR A 265 -11.11 9.92 -8.11
N SER A 266 -9.82 10.05 -7.79
CA SER A 266 -9.34 10.22 -6.41
C SER A 266 -7.88 10.70 -6.40
N PRO A 267 -7.47 11.58 -5.47
CA PRO A 267 -6.06 11.96 -5.33
C PRO A 267 -5.12 10.79 -4.97
N PHE A 268 -5.68 9.68 -4.47
CA PHE A 268 -4.95 8.47 -4.11
C PHE A 268 -5.58 7.24 -4.78
N MET A 269 -4.76 6.46 -5.50
CA MET A 269 -5.20 5.27 -6.25
C MET A 269 -5.92 4.27 -5.35
N LYS A 270 -5.36 4.00 -4.16
CA LYS A 270 -5.94 3.09 -3.17
C LYS A 270 -7.35 3.44 -2.68
N ARG A 271 -7.73 4.70 -2.81
CA ARG A 271 -9.04 5.21 -2.42
C ARG A 271 -10.02 5.00 -3.58
N ALA A 272 -9.64 5.32 -4.81
CA ALA A 272 -10.41 4.96 -6.01
C ALA A 272 -10.65 3.45 -6.08
N GLN A 273 -9.61 2.65 -5.89
CA GLN A 273 -9.69 1.19 -5.82
C GLN A 273 -10.74 0.73 -4.80
N PHE A 274 -10.68 1.23 -3.56
CA PHE A 274 -11.61 0.82 -2.51
C PHE A 274 -13.06 1.25 -2.78
N ASP A 275 -13.25 2.49 -3.21
CA ASP A 275 -14.58 3.06 -3.41
C ASP A 275 -15.30 2.44 -4.63
N HIS A 276 -14.55 2.06 -5.67
CA HIS A 276 -15.10 1.55 -6.93
C HIS A 276 -14.95 0.04 -7.15
N ALA A 277 -14.24 -0.70 -6.29
CA ALA A 277 -14.04 -2.15 -6.48
C ALA A 277 -15.36 -2.92 -6.56
N ILE A 278 -15.63 -3.62 -7.66
CA ILE A 278 -16.81 -4.49 -7.83
C ILE A 278 -16.51 -5.95 -7.49
N ARG A 279 -15.26 -6.40 -7.70
CA ARG A 279 -14.78 -7.74 -7.35
C ARG A 279 -13.41 -7.66 -6.68
N VAL A 280 -13.11 -8.63 -5.83
CA VAL A 280 -11.75 -8.90 -5.33
C VAL A 280 -11.25 -10.17 -6.00
N MET A 281 -10.02 -10.15 -6.50
CA MET A 281 -9.35 -11.30 -7.07
C MET A 281 -8.15 -11.64 -6.21
N VAL A 282 -8.03 -12.90 -5.80
CA VAL A 282 -6.95 -13.38 -4.93
C VAL A 282 -6.15 -14.43 -5.67
N VAL A 283 -4.83 -14.27 -5.72
CA VAL A 283 -3.92 -15.21 -6.37
C VAL A 283 -2.73 -15.54 -5.46
N PRO A 284 -2.29 -16.80 -5.38
CA PRO A 284 -1.04 -17.16 -4.73
C PRO A 284 0.17 -16.44 -5.33
N LEU A 285 1.12 -16.00 -4.50
CA LEU A 285 2.28 -15.21 -4.96
C LEU A 285 3.12 -15.93 -6.01
N ARG A 286 3.26 -17.26 -5.91
CA ARG A 286 4.00 -18.06 -6.91
C ARG A 286 3.43 -17.94 -8.33
N HIS A 287 2.11 -17.82 -8.46
CA HIS A 287 1.46 -17.60 -9.76
C HIS A 287 1.57 -16.16 -10.21
N LEU A 288 1.52 -15.20 -9.28
CA LEU A 288 1.83 -13.80 -9.59
C LEU A 288 3.26 -13.68 -10.14
N TYR A 289 4.25 -14.31 -9.52
CA TYR A 289 5.65 -14.27 -9.96
C TYR A 289 5.79 -14.72 -11.41
N ARG A 290 5.23 -15.89 -11.74
CA ARG A 290 5.22 -16.41 -13.12
C ARG A 290 4.53 -15.50 -14.11
N LEU A 291 3.38 -14.95 -13.73
CA LEU A 291 2.66 -13.98 -14.56
C LEU A 291 3.56 -12.77 -14.85
N THR A 292 4.20 -12.23 -13.82
CA THR A 292 5.02 -11.02 -13.92
C THR A 292 6.37 -11.26 -14.58
N ASP A 293 6.94 -12.45 -14.48
CA ASP A 293 8.15 -12.83 -15.21
C ASP A 293 7.89 -12.85 -16.71
N LYS A 294 6.70 -13.28 -17.15
CA LYS A 294 6.27 -13.21 -18.55
C LYS A 294 6.00 -11.77 -19.02
N LEU A 295 5.60 -10.87 -18.12
CA LEU A 295 5.42 -9.45 -18.45
C LEU A 295 6.75 -8.74 -18.69
N GLY A 296 7.82 -9.17 -18.01
CA GLY A 296 9.12 -8.52 -18.06
C GLY A 296 9.15 -7.19 -17.31
N ASP A 297 10.28 -6.49 -17.40
CA ASP A 297 10.46 -5.16 -16.83
C ASP A 297 9.68 -4.09 -17.63
N PRO A 298 9.37 -2.92 -17.04
CA PRO A 298 8.55 -1.91 -17.70
C PRO A 298 9.15 -1.44 -19.03
N GLY A 299 8.39 -1.56 -20.12
CA GLY A 299 8.82 -1.16 -21.47
C GLY A 299 8.75 0.35 -21.75
N VAL A 300 8.43 1.17 -20.76
CA VAL A 300 8.30 2.64 -20.87
C VAL A 300 9.07 3.33 -19.76
N PRO A 301 9.56 4.58 -19.96
CA PRO A 301 10.25 5.31 -18.91
C PRO A 301 9.39 5.47 -17.64
N VAL A 302 9.99 5.13 -16.49
CA VAL A 302 9.35 5.23 -15.17
C VAL A 302 10.02 6.31 -14.33
N SER A 303 9.24 7.27 -13.87
CA SER A 303 9.62 8.23 -12.83
C SER A 303 9.21 7.69 -11.47
N TRP A 304 10.16 7.50 -10.55
CA TRP A 304 9.90 6.97 -9.21
C TRP A 304 10.04 8.09 -8.16
N ILE A 305 8.92 8.46 -7.55
CA ILE A 305 8.81 9.65 -6.69
C ILE A 305 8.65 9.21 -5.23
N ASN A 306 9.73 9.37 -4.47
CA ASN A 306 9.73 9.26 -3.03
C ASN A 306 9.41 10.61 -2.39
N ASN A 307 8.94 10.60 -1.14
CA ASN A 307 8.58 11.83 -0.47
C ASN A 307 8.58 11.73 1.06
N SER A 308 8.70 12.86 1.75
CA SER A 308 8.62 12.94 3.21
C SER A 308 7.20 12.90 3.79
N GLY A 309 6.16 12.82 2.93
CA GLY A 309 4.77 12.97 3.33
C GLY A 309 4.38 14.44 3.55
N ARG A 310 3.15 14.81 3.15
CA ARG A 310 2.61 16.19 3.26
C ARG A 310 3.53 17.30 2.71
N CYS A 311 4.40 16.97 1.75
CA CYS A 311 5.32 17.88 1.08
C CYS A 311 4.87 18.26 -0.35
N GLY A 312 3.57 18.16 -0.66
CA GLY A 312 3.05 18.48 -2.00
C GLY A 312 3.27 17.41 -3.07
N SER A 313 3.54 16.16 -2.69
CA SER A 313 3.72 15.06 -3.65
C SER A 313 2.47 14.76 -4.47
N THR A 314 1.27 14.97 -3.92
CA THR A 314 0.00 14.87 -4.68
C THR A 314 -0.07 15.93 -5.77
N LEU A 315 0.29 17.19 -5.46
CA LEU A 315 0.30 18.28 -6.44
C LEU A 315 1.29 17.98 -7.57
N LEU A 316 2.49 17.52 -7.25
CA LEU A 316 3.49 17.13 -8.26
C LEU A 316 2.94 16.04 -9.20
N VAL A 317 2.27 15.02 -8.66
CA VAL A 317 1.67 13.97 -9.50
C VAL A 317 0.58 14.54 -10.42
N GLN A 318 -0.24 15.47 -9.94
CA GLN A 318 -1.26 16.11 -10.77
C GLN A 318 -0.67 16.97 -11.88
N MET A 319 0.47 17.64 -11.62
CA MET A 319 1.24 18.32 -12.65
C MET A 319 1.67 17.34 -13.75
N LEU A 320 2.20 16.16 -13.35
CA LEU A 320 2.63 15.11 -14.28
C LEU A 320 1.46 14.46 -15.04
N GLU A 321 0.28 14.31 -14.43
CA GLU A 321 -0.92 13.77 -15.08
C GLU A 321 -1.39 14.62 -16.28
N THR A 322 -1.01 15.90 -16.33
CA THR A 322 -1.32 16.74 -17.49
C THR A 322 -0.50 16.40 -18.74
N VAL A 323 0.62 15.69 -18.59
CA VAL A 323 1.53 15.33 -19.68
C VAL A 323 0.88 14.26 -20.57
N PRO A 324 0.78 14.47 -21.90
CA PRO A 324 0.20 13.48 -22.80
C PRO A 324 0.90 12.11 -22.70
N GLY A 325 0.11 11.05 -22.60
CA GLY A 325 0.62 9.67 -22.51
C GLY A 325 1.31 9.32 -21.18
N MET A 326 1.21 10.18 -20.16
CA MET A 326 1.66 9.88 -18.79
C MET A 326 0.55 9.19 -18.01
N ARG A 327 0.86 8.05 -17.39
CA ARG A 327 0.01 7.46 -16.35
C ARG A 327 0.65 7.64 -14.98
N CYS A 328 -0.14 8.14 -14.04
CA CYS A 328 0.30 8.42 -12.69
C CYS A 328 -0.25 7.42 -11.68
N LEU A 329 0.61 6.77 -10.91
CA LEU A 329 0.24 5.85 -9.83
C LEU A 329 0.49 6.57 -8.49
N SER A 330 -0.56 7.16 -7.93
CA SER A 330 -0.49 7.87 -6.64
C SER A 330 -0.76 6.91 -5.48
N GLU A 331 0.31 6.53 -4.76
CA GLU A 331 0.32 5.59 -3.63
C GLU A 331 -0.24 4.20 -3.98
N PRO A 332 0.43 3.45 -4.88
CA PRO A 332 0.16 2.02 -5.01
C PRO A 332 0.63 1.30 -3.75
N ASP A 333 -0.29 1.18 -2.77
CA ASP A 333 0.04 0.75 -1.41
C ASP A 333 0.56 -0.69 -1.30
N VAL A 334 0.56 -1.48 -2.37
CA VAL A 334 1.31 -2.74 -2.43
C VAL A 334 2.79 -2.55 -2.06
N THR A 335 3.40 -1.43 -2.46
CA THR A 335 4.76 -1.05 -2.05
C THR A 335 4.87 -0.80 -0.55
N THR A 336 3.81 -0.25 0.06
CA THR A 336 3.72 -0.08 1.52
C THR A 336 3.53 -1.43 2.21
N ASN A 337 2.71 -2.33 1.67
CA ASN A 337 2.54 -3.67 2.22
C ASN A 337 3.88 -4.42 2.26
N ILE A 338 4.67 -4.38 1.18
CA ILE A 338 5.97 -5.06 1.10
C ILE A 338 6.94 -4.49 2.14
N ALA A 339 7.08 -3.16 2.21
CA ALA A 339 7.92 -2.52 3.22
C ALA A 339 7.53 -2.92 4.65
N LEU A 340 6.23 -3.00 4.95
CA LEU A 340 5.74 -3.44 6.26
C LEU A 340 5.99 -4.94 6.54
N LEU A 341 5.83 -5.80 5.53
CA LEU A 341 6.12 -7.23 5.64
C LEU A 341 7.61 -7.47 5.92
N SER A 342 8.48 -6.77 5.17
CA SER A 342 9.94 -6.81 5.36
C SER A 342 10.34 -6.34 6.77
N ARG A 343 9.90 -5.14 7.18
CA ARG A 343 10.20 -4.58 8.51
C ARG A 343 9.70 -5.42 9.68
N SER A 344 8.59 -6.13 9.50
CA SER A 344 8.04 -7.02 10.52
C SER A 344 8.69 -8.42 10.55
N GLY A 345 9.63 -8.70 9.64
CA GLY A 345 10.29 -10.01 9.52
C GLY A 345 9.38 -11.11 9.00
N GLN A 346 8.22 -10.77 8.43
CA GLN A 346 7.29 -11.74 7.84
C GLN A 346 7.78 -12.31 6.51
N ILE A 347 8.66 -11.57 5.83
CA ILE A 347 9.38 -12.01 4.64
C ILE A 347 10.85 -11.66 4.81
N ASN A 348 11.75 -12.49 4.27
CA ASN A 348 13.18 -12.21 4.26
C ASN A 348 13.57 -11.28 3.10
N GLU A 349 14.85 -10.90 3.04
CA GLU A 349 15.38 -10.01 2.00
C GLU A 349 15.12 -10.53 0.59
N ARG A 350 15.47 -11.80 0.30
CA ARG A 350 15.23 -12.42 -1.02
C ARG A 350 13.75 -12.41 -1.42
N GLN A 351 12.85 -12.71 -0.47
CA GLN A 351 11.40 -12.63 -0.71
C GLN A 351 10.95 -11.19 -0.96
N THR A 352 11.54 -10.21 -0.25
CA THR A 352 11.28 -8.79 -0.46
C THR A 352 11.69 -8.36 -1.86
N GLU A 353 12.87 -8.76 -2.34
CA GLU A 353 13.34 -8.47 -3.71
C GLU A 353 12.40 -9.07 -4.77
N THR A 354 12.11 -10.38 -4.66
CA THR A 354 11.23 -11.08 -5.62
C THR A 354 9.84 -10.47 -5.64
N LEU A 355 9.25 -10.22 -4.47
CA LEU A 355 7.90 -9.66 -4.37
C LEU A 355 7.85 -8.21 -4.87
N THR A 356 8.88 -7.40 -4.58
CA THR A 356 9.00 -6.03 -5.09
C THR A 356 9.09 -6.03 -6.61
N ARG A 357 9.98 -6.86 -7.18
CA ARG A 357 10.13 -6.99 -8.63
C ARG A 357 8.81 -7.38 -9.30
N ALA A 358 8.14 -8.43 -8.81
CA ALA A 358 6.87 -8.88 -9.35
C ALA A 358 5.78 -7.79 -9.29
N CYS A 359 5.62 -7.13 -8.13
CA CYS A 359 4.60 -6.09 -7.97
C CYS A 359 4.87 -4.88 -8.86
N VAL A 360 6.13 -4.43 -8.98
CA VAL A 360 6.50 -3.30 -9.84
C VAL A 360 6.26 -3.63 -11.32
N ARG A 361 6.65 -4.82 -11.79
CA ARG A 361 6.35 -5.29 -13.16
C ARG A 361 4.85 -5.27 -13.45
N TYR A 362 4.03 -5.73 -12.50
CA TYR A 362 2.58 -5.73 -12.65
C TYR A 362 1.98 -4.31 -12.66
N LEU A 363 2.43 -3.43 -11.76
CA LEU A 363 1.98 -2.04 -11.66
C LEU A 363 2.34 -1.22 -12.89
N CYS A 364 3.54 -1.45 -13.42
CA CYS A 364 4.13 -0.71 -14.52
C CYS A 364 4.02 -1.45 -15.87
N ARG A 365 3.07 -2.40 -15.98
CA ARG A 365 2.82 -3.13 -17.22
C ARG A 365 2.39 -2.17 -18.34
N ALA A 366 2.71 -2.52 -19.57
CA ALA A 366 2.30 -1.77 -20.74
C ALA A 366 0.76 -1.64 -20.81
N ALA A 367 0.28 -0.50 -21.31
CA ALA A 367 -1.13 -0.29 -21.56
C ALA A 367 -1.33 0.67 -22.74
N PRO A 368 -2.46 0.56 -23.46
CA PRO A 368 -2.76 1.41 -24.60
C PRO A 368 -2.69 2.90 -24.24
N GLY A 369 -2.04 3.69 -25.10
CA GLY A 369 -1.89 5.14 -24.94
C GLY A 369 -0.93 5.59 -23.84
N VAL A 370 -0.34 4.67 -23.07
CA VAL A 370 0.65 4.99 -22.03
C VAL A 370 2.06 4.89 -22.61
N SER A 371 2.74 6.02 -22.65
CA SER A 371 4.13 6.14 -23.12
C SER A 371 5.12 6.34 -21.97
N ARG A 372 4.64 6.72 -20.79
CA ARG A 372 5.44 7.07 -19.60
C ARG A 372 4.65 6.78 -18.32
N LEU A 373 5.38 6.47 -17.26
CA LEU A 373 4.81 6.22 -15.95
C LEU A 373 5.42 7.15 -14.89
N ALA A 374 4.60 7.60 -13.95
CA ALA A 374 5.06 8.27 -12.74
C ALA A 374 4.46 7.56 -11.53
N VAL A 375 5.32 6.97 -10.69
CA VAL A 375 4.91 6.22 -9.49
C VAL A 375 5.30 7.01 -8.25
N LYS A 376 4.30 7.51 -7.53
CA LYS A 376 4.47 8.22 -6.26
C LYS A 376 4.17 7.29 -5.11
N VAL A 377 5.19 6.82 -4.41
CA VAL A 377 5.01 5.91 -3.27
C VAL A 377 4.66 6.67 -1.98
N ARG A 378 4.23 5.94 -0.94
CA ARG A 378 4.03 6.53 0.39
C ARG A 378 5.37 6.92 1.02
N TYR A 379 5.33 7.87 1.95
CA TYR A 379 6.50 8.29 2.72
C TYR A 379 7.13 7.13 3.52
N THR A 380 6.35 6.11 3.85
CA THR A 380 6.84 4.89 4.51
C THR A 380 7.68 4.00 3.61
N CYS A 381 7.65 4.18 2.28
CA CYS A 381 8.41 3.38 1.31
C CYS A 381 9.78 3.98 0.99
N VAL A 382 10.20 5.00 1.74
CA VAL A 382 11.47 5.69 1.55
C VAL A 382 12.69 4.82 1.87
N THR A 383 12.53 3.81 2.72
CA THR A 383 13.60 2.85 3.01
C THR A 383 13.90 1.91 1.85
N GLU A 384 13.04 1.86 0.84
CA GLU A 384 13.16 0.92 -0.30
C GLU A 384 13.83 1.57 -1.52
N VAL A 385 14.40 2.78 -1.39
CA VAL A 385 14.98 3.49 -2.55
C VAL A 385 16.20 2.74 -3.10
N ASP A 386 17.08 2.27 -2.22
CA ASP A 386 18.24 1.45 -2.58
C ASP A 386 17.83 0.15 -3.28
N LEU A 387 16.81 -0.53 -2.73
CA LEU A 387 16.23 -1.72 -3.33
C LEU A 387 15.66 -1.43 -4.72
N MET A 388 14.94 -0.31 -4.89
CA MET A 388 14.39 0.07 -6.19
C MET A 388 15.48 0.39 -7.22
N GLN A 389 16.55 1.10 -6.83
CA GLN A 389 17.69 1.36 -7.71
C GLN A 389 18.43 0.07 -8.09
N LYS A 390 18.53 -0.89 -7.16
CA LYS A 390 19.13 -2.21 -7.43
C LYS A 390 18.28 -3.03 -8.41
N LEU A 391 16.97 -3.05 -8.23
CA LEU A 391 16.08 -3.88 -9.05
C LEU A 391 15.77 -3.29 -10.43
N PHE A 392 15.70 -1.95 -10.52
CA PHE A 392 15.28 -1.18 -11.69
C PHE A 392 16.19 0.04 -11.89
N PRO A 393 17.47 -0.16 -12.25
CA PRO A 393 18.45 0.92 -12.39
C PRO A 393 18.08 1.97 -13.46
N GLU A 394 17.18 1.64 -14.39
CA GLU A 394 16.67 2.52 -15.43
C GLU A 394 15.62 3.53 -14.94
N PHE A 395 15.10 3.38 -13.71
CA PHE A 395 14.10 4.30 -13.17
C PHE A 395 14.72 5.66 -12.88
N ARG A 396 13.97 6.73 -13.18
CA ARG A 396 14.35 8.10 -12.82
C ARG A 396 13.79 8.44 -11.45
N HIS A 397 14.67 8.45 -10.45
CA HIS A 397 14.29 8.72 -9.07
C HIS A 397 14.24 10.22 -8.77
N VAL A 398 13.33 10.64 -7.89
CA VAL A 398 13.35 11.96 -7.26
C VAL A 398 12.77 11.87 -5.85
N TYR A 399 13.36 12.62 -4.91
CA TYR A 399 12.85 12.72 -3.55
C TYR A 399 12.27 14.12 -3.27
N LEU A 400 10.96 14.21 -3.06
CA LEU A 400 10.28 15.46 -2.73
C LEU A 400 10.17 15.65 -1.22
N TYR A 401 10.60 16.80 -0.72
CA TYR A 401 10.57 17.13 0.70
C TYR A 401 10.10 18.55 0.97
N ARG A 402 9.84 18.85 2.25
CA ARG A 402 9.44 20.16 2.74
C ARG A 402 9.94 20.35 4.17
N ASP A 403 10.04 21.60 4.60
CA ASP A 403 10.36 21.95 5.99
C ASP A 403 9.45 21.22 6.99
N LEU A 404 10.07 20.71 8.06
CA LEU A 404 9.44 19.79 9.00
C LEU A 404 8.30 20.44 9.79
N GLY A 405 8.40 21.73 10.14
CA GLY A 405 7.30 22.45 10.79
C GLY A 405 6.04 22.47 9.92
N ASN A 406 6.18 22.67 8.61
CA ASN A 406 5.05 22.65 7.67
C ASN A 406 4.48 21.25 7.50
N VAL A 407 5.35 20.23 7.39
CA VAL A 407 4.95 18.82 7.30
C VAL A 407 4.16 18.40 8.53
N MET A 408 4.70 18.66 9.73
CA MET A 408 4.08 18.24 10.99
C MET A 408 2.78 19.00 11.28
N THR A 409 2.70 20.29 10.98
CA THR A 409 1.45 21.06 11.10
C THR A 409 0.37 20.51 10.15
N SER A 410 0.74 20.15 8.92
CA SER A 410 -0.18 19.55 7.96
C SER A 410 -0.64 18.16 8.40
N PHE A 411 0.28 17.31 8.86
CA PHE A 411 -0.05 16.00 9.40
C PHE A 411 -0.95 16.12 10.62
N TYR A 412 -0.65 17.01 11.55
CA TYR A 412 -1.47 17.25 12.74
C TYR A 412 -2.93 17.53 12.36
N THR A 413 -3.15 18.45 11.43
CA THR A 413 -4.50 18.79 10.96
C THR A 413 -5.21 17.61 10.30
N PHE A 414 -4.47 16.80 9.54
CA PHE A 414 -4.98 15.62 8.85
C PHE A 414 -5.31 14.46 9.79
N ILE A 415 -4.38 14.05 10.65
CA ILE A 415 -4.50 12.85 11.48
C ILE A 415 -5.59 13.02 12.54
N HIS A 416 -5.79 14.22 13.10
CA HIS A 416 -6.82 14.46 14.12
C HIS A 416 -8.25 14.45 13.56
N ARG A 417 -8.43 14.32 12.24
CA ARG A 417 -9.76 14.07 11.64
C ARG A 417 -10.17 12.60 11.75
N ASP A 418 -9.22 11.69 11.91
CA ASP A 418 -9.49 10.26 12.04
C ASP A 418 -9.80 9.90 13.50
N LEU A 419 -10.91 9.17 13.71
CA LEU A 419 -11.33 8.76 15.04
C LEU A 419 -10.28 7.88 15.74
N ALA A 420 -9.66 6.94 15.02
CA ALA A 420 -8.70 6.02 15.60
C ALA A 420 -7.50 6.78 16.17
N VAL A 421 -7.04 7.80 15.45
CA VAL A 421 -5.94 8.67 15.89
C VAL A 421 -6.33 9.46 17.14
N ARG A 422 -7.53 10.05 17.19
CA ARG A 422 -7.99 10.78 18.39
C ARG A 422 -8.12 9.87 19.61
N LEU A 423 -8.59 8.64 19.44
CA LEU A 423 -8.63 7.66 20.52
C LEU A 423 -7.22 7.27 20.96
N LEU A 424 -6.32 7.06 20.00
CA LEU A 424 -4.92 6.73 20.24
C LEU A 424 -4.19 7.84 21.01
N GLU A 425 -4.40 9.10 20.62
CA GLU A 425 -3.90 10.28 21.30
C GLU A 425 -4.38 10.32 22.76
N ARG A 426 -5.70 10.14 22.99
CA ARG A 426 -6.27 10.08 24.35
C ARG A 426 -5.64 8.96 25.20
N VAL A 427 -5.36 7.81 24.60
CA VAL A 427 -4.71 6.68 25.29
C VAL A 427 -3.25 6.98 25.62
N ILE A 428 -2.51 7.63 24.71
CA ILE A 428 -1.09 7.95 24.89
C ILE A 428 -0.88 9.08 25.90
N ASN A 429 -1.68 10.14 25.79
CA ASN A 429 -1.56 11.32 26.64
C ASN A 429 -2.28 11.14 27.99
N GLY A 430 -3.23 10.20 28.08
CA GLY A 430 -3.98 9.92 29.31
C GLY A 430 -3.16 9.17 30.37
N SER A 431 -3.44 9.48 31.65
CA SER A 431 -2.85 8.78 32.80
C SER A 431 -3.67 7.56 33.26
N SER A 432 -4.96 7.50 32.91
CA SER A 432 -5.92 6.52 33.44
C SER A 432 -5.81 5.10 32.86
N LEU A 433 -5.07 4.89 31.77
CA LEU A 433 -4.97 3.61 31.05
C LEU A 433 -3.54 3.06 30.97
N SER A 434 -2.78 3.11 32.07
CA SER A 434 -1.34 2.78 32.09
C SER A 434 -0.95 1.45 31.39
N PRO A 435 -1.63 0.30 31.62
CA PRO A 435 -1.26 -0.96 30.96
C PRO A 435 -1.50 -0.93 29.44
N VAL A 436 -2.60 -0.33 29.01
CA VAL A 436 -2.93 -0.17 27.58
C VAL A 436 -1.95 0.79 26.93
N ARG A 437 -1.66 1.91 27.59
CA ARG A 437 -0.71 2.92 27.14
C ARG A 437 0.67 2.32 26.85
N SER A 438 1.20 1.47 27.74
CA SER A 438 2.50 0.80 27.51
C SER A 438 2.50 -0.06 26.25
N ARG A 439 1.45 -0.87 26.05
CA ARG A 439 1.30 -1.71 24.85
C ARG A 439 1.17 -0.88 23.58
N VAL A 440 0.37 0.19 23.64
CA VAL A 440 0.17 1.10 22.51
C VAL A 440 1.46 1.85 22.17
N ARG A 441 2.22 2.32 23.16
CA ARG A 441 3.54 2.92 22.96
C ARG A 441 4.50 1.94 22.31
N SER A 442 4.56 0.70 22.78
CA SER A 442 5.36 -0.36 22.16
C SER A 442 4.95 -0.63 20.71
N TYR A 443 3.65 -0.67 20.42
CA TYR A 443 3.12 -0.80 19.06
C TYR A 443 3.53 0.38 18.16
N LEU A 444 3.37 1.63 18.63
CA LEU A 444 3.79 2.82 17.88
C LEU A 444 5.30 2.84 17.64
N SER A 445 6.10 2.46 18.63
CA SER A 445 7.54 2.33 18.46
C SER A 445 7.91 1.27 17.42
N ALA A 446 7.12 0.21 17.23
CA ALA A 446 7.34 -0.76 16.16
C ALA A 446 7.05 -0.21 14.75
N MET A 447 6.35 0.92 14.64
CA MET A 447 6.10 1.59 13.35
C MET A 447 7.23 2.55 12.93
N ILE A 448 8.15 2.86 13.84
CA ILE A 448 9.32 3.70 13.56
C ILE A 448 10.28 2.92 12.66
N ALA A 449 10.79 3.57 11.62
CA ALA A 449 11.78 2.97 10.73
C ALA A 449 13.13 2.93 11.43
N TRP A 450 13.37 1.90 12.25
CA TRP A 450 14.64 1.71 12.95
C TRP A 450 15.78 1.55 11.96
N ALA A 451 16.83 2.34 12.13
CA ALA A 451 18.07 2.26 11.38
C ALA A 451 19.23 2.68 12.28
N ASP A 452 20.44 2.27 11.91
CA ASP A 452 21.67 2.54 12.67
C ASP A 452 22.12 4.02 12.59
N CYS A 453 21.33 4.88 11.95
CA CYS A 453 21.65 6.29 11.75
C CYS A 453 21.27 7.21 12.92
N TYR A 454 20.66 6.68 13.99
CA TYR A 454 20.39 7.42 15.21
C TYR A 454 20.30 6.48 16.42
N ASP A 455 20.51 7.03 17.62
CA ASP A 455 20.49 6.24 18.85
C ASP A 455 19.06 5.82 19.21
N ARG A 456 18.78 4.52 19.05
CA ARG A 456 17.49 3.92 19.40
C ARG A 456 17.15 4.11 20.88
N SER A 457 18.13 4.01 21.77
CA SER A 457 17.93 4.15 23.20
C SER A 457 17.54 5.58 23.58
N GLU A 458 18.20 6.58 22.99
CA GLU A 458 17.87 7.99 23.15
C GLU A 458 16.45 8.29 22.66
N LEU A 459 16.09 7.85 21.45
CA LEU A 459 14.74 8.08 20.91
C LEU A 459 13.67 7.40 21.77
N VAL A 460 13.90 6.18 22.24
CA VAL A 460 12.96 5.49 23.15
C VAL A 460 12.81 6.25 24.47
N GLN A 461 13.89 6.78 25.04
CA GLN A 461 13.85 7.58 26.26
C GLN A 461 13.05 8.86 26.07
N VAL A 462 13.29 9.59 24.97
CA VAL A 462 12.53 10.80 24.60
C VAL A 462 11.04 10.48 24.44
N LEU A 463 10.70 9.41 23.71
CA LEU A 463 9.31 9.02 23.47
C LEU A 463 8.59 8.51 24.73
N ALA A 464 9.31 7.90 25.68
CA ALA A 464 8.73 7.49 26.95
C ALA A 464 8.18 8.67 27.76
N GLN A 465 8.78 9.86 27.59
CA GLN A 465 8.39 11.10 28.26
C GLN A 465 7.52 12.01 27.38
N GLY A 466 7.50 11.78 26.06
CA GLY A 466 6.80 12.61 25.09
C GLY A 466 5.29 12.39 24.99
N SER A 467 4.66 13.29 24.22
CA SER A 467 3.25 13.22 23.86
C SER A 467 3.03 12.32 22.64
N PHE A 468 1.76 12.09 22.27
CA PHE A 468 1.40 11.45 21.01
C PHE A 468 2.05 12.11 19.78
N MET A 469 2.31 13.43 19.83
CA MET A 469 2.95 14.14 18.73
C MET A 469 4.44 13.81 18.60
N GLY A 470 5.14 13.53 19.70
CA GLY A 470 6.50 12.98 19.65
C GLY A 470 6.54 11.64 18.90
N TYR A 471 5.62 10.73 19.22
CA TYR A 471 5.50 9.44 18.51
C TYR A 471 5.18 9.62 17.03
N SER A 472 4.20 10.47 16.70
CA SER A 472 3.82 10.75 15.32
C SER A 472 5.00 11.31 14.52
N THR A 473 5.76 12.22 15.12
CA THR A 473 6.98 12.81 14.53
C THR A 473 8.05 11.75 14.29
N ALA A 474 8.31 10.89 15.28
CA ALA A 474 9.27 9.81 15.13
C ALA A 474 8.89 8.83 14.02
N ILE A 475 7.61 8.46 13.91
CA ILE A 475 7.12 7.56 12.86
C ILE A 475 7.27 8.18 11.46
N ILE A 476 6.93 9.46 11.32
CA ILE A 476 6.99 10.15 10.03
C ILE A 476 8.45 10.42 9.65
N CYS A 477 9.20 11.07 10.54
CA CYS A 477 10.51 11.62 10.23
C CYS A 477 11.65 10.60 10.33
N SER A 478 11.46 9.44 10.97
CA SER A 478 12.46 8.35 10.91
C SER A 478 12.74 7.93 9.47
N ASN A 479 11.72 7.79 8.63
CA ASN A 479 11.91 7.47 7.20
C ASN A 479 12.79 8.52 6.48
N LEU A 480 12.60 9.80 6.79
CA LEU A 480 13.44 10.89 6.27
C LEU A 480 14.87 10.80 6.80
N ALA A 481 15.06 10.54 8.09
CA ALA A 481 16.38 10.37 8.69
C ALA A 481 17.16 9.23 8.02
N VAL A 482 16.50 8.08 7.79
CA VAL A 482 17.11 6.95 7.05
C VAL A 482 17.51 7.38 5.64
N PHE A 483 16.65 8.08 4.92
CA PHE A 483 16.96 8.53 3.57
C PHE A 483 18.13 9.51 3.52
N LYS A 484 18.13 10.51 4.40
CA LYS A 484 19.23 11.47 4.52
C LYS A 484 20.55 10.75 4.80
N ASN A 485 20.55 9.80 5.74
CA ASN A 485 21.72 8.97 6.01
C ASN A 485 22.14 8.13 4.80
N ASN A 486 21.20 7.51 4.09
CA ASN A 486 21.51 6.73 2.89
C ASN A 486 22.12 7.58 1.76
N LEU A 487 21.68 8.83 1.61
CA LEU A 487 22.32 9.79 0.70
C LEU A 487 23.73 10.14 1.16
N GLU A 488 23.90 10.49 2.43
CA GLU A 488 25.20 10.92 3.01
C GLU A 488 26.24 9.79 3.00
N THR A 489 25.81 8.55 3.19
CA THR A 489 26.67 7.35 3.17
C THR A 489 26.85 6.77 1.77
N GLY A 490 26.19 7.33 0.75
CA GLY A 490 26.26 6.84 -0.63
C GLY A 490 25.56 5.51 -0.87
N LYS A 491 24.72 5.02 0.06
CA LYS A 491 23.86 3.85 -0.14
C LYS A 491 22.80 4.11 -1.20
N THR A 492 22.31 5.35 -1.27
CA THR A 492 21.42 5.83 -2.31
C THR A 492 22.17 6.86 -3.16
N GLN A 493 22.59 6.47 -4.36
CA GLN A 493 23.42 7.32 -5.22
C GLN A 493 22.57 8.07 -6.24
N GLY A 494 22.89 9.35 -6.45
CA GLY A 494 22.33 10.13 -7.57
C GLY A 494 20.81 10.29 -7.54
N VAL A 495 20.17 10.21 -6.37
CA VAL A 495 18.73 10.55 -6.24
C VAL A 495 18.63 12.03 -5.95
N PRO A 496 18.24 12.86 -6.93
CA PRO A 496 18.10 14.28 -6.68
C PRO A 496 16.91 14.56 -5.78
N THR A 497 17.04 15.65 -5.04
CA THR A 497 16.05 16.09 -4.08
C THR A 497 15.39 17.37 -4.56
N LEU A 498 14.10 17.50 -4.26
CA LEU A 498 13.29 18.62 -4.65
C LEU A 498 12.62 19.22 -3.41
N HIS A 499 12.91 20.49 -3.13
CA HIS A 499 12.28 21.21 -2.03
C HIS A 499 10.94 21.81 -2.49
N TYR A 500 9.83 21.44 -1.83
CA TYR A 500 8.49 21.91 -2.20
C TYR A 500 8.36 23.44 -2.26
N ASP A 501 8.90 24.16 -1.27
CA ASP A 501 8.78 25.62 -1.26
C ASP A 501 9.58 26.29 -2.40
N GLU A 502 10.54 25.61 -3.02
CA GLU A 502 11.21 26.09 -4.24
C GLU A 502 10.31 25.92 -5.45
N LEU A 503 9.62 24.77 -5.58
CA LEU A 503 8.60 24.55 -6.60
C LEU A 503 7.49 25.61 -6.53
N ILE A 504 7.08 26.03 -5.33
CA ILE A 504 6.07 27.08 -5.19
C ILE A 504 6.64 28.47 -5.51
N ARG A 505 7.90 28.75 -5.15
CA ARG A 505 8.52 30.07 -5.37
C ARG A 505 8.86 30.34 -6.84
N GLN A 506 9.30 29.31 -7.57
CA GLN A 506 9.75 29.43 -8.96
C GLN A 506 9.24 28.25 -9.81
N PRO A 507 7.92 28.10 -9.96
CA PRO A 507 7.32 26.87 -10.50
C PRO A 507 7.81 26.48 -11.89
N ALA A 508 7.92 27.44 -12.82
CA ALA A 508 8.38 27.17 -14.19
C ALA A 508 9.84 26.68 -14.25
N VAL A 509 10.73 27.31 -13.49
CA VAL A 509 12.16 26.94 -13.47
C VAL A 509 12.34 25.55 -12.88
N VAL A 510 11.73 25.32 -11.71
CA VAL A 510 11.85 24.05 -10.98
C VAL A 510 11.20 22.90 -11.77
N ALA A 511 10.01 23.12 -12.33
CA ALA A 511 9.34 22.13 -13.16
C ALA A 511 10.14 21.82 -14.44
N SER A 512 10.79 22.81 -15.06
CA SER A 512 11.64 22.58 -16.23
C SER A 512 12.82 21.66 -15.92
N ARG A 513 13.54 21.93 -14.81
CA ARG A 513 14.65 21.08 -14.38
C ARG A 513 14.20 19.68 -13.99
N LEU A 514 13.07 19.59 -13.29
CA LEU A 514 12.48 18.29 -12.97
C LEU A 514 12.12 17.51 -14.23
N PHE A 515 11.52 18.16 -15.22
CA PHE A 515 11.12 17.51 -16.48
C PHE A 515 12.35 17.03 -17.24
N GLU A 516 13.40 17.83 -17.32
CA GLU A 516 14.68 17.43 -17.90
C GLU A 516 15.26 16.18 -17.20
N HIS A 517 15.33 16.18 -15.86
CA HIS A 517 15.80 15.04 -15.07
C HIS A 517 14.96 13.77 -15.31
N LEU A 518 13.64 13.90 -15.31
CA LEU A 518 12.71 12.80 -15.58
C LEU A 518 12.62 12.45 -17.08
N SER A 519 13.42 13.09 -17.93
CA SER A 519 13.45 12.93 -19.39
C SER A 519 12.11 13.24 -20.06
N ILE A 520 11.28 14.09 -19.46
CA ILE A 520 9.98 14.58 -19.97
C ILE A 520 10.22 15.85 -20.81
N PRO A 521 9.56 16.01 -21.98
CA PRO A 521 9.70 17.23 -22.78
C PRO A 521 9.31 18.48 -22.00
N THR A 522 10.22 19.45 -21.91
CA THR A 522 10.01 20.72 -21.20
C THR A 522 8.92 21.58 -21.84
N SER A 523 8.56 21.32 -23.09
CA SER A 523 7.38 21.91 -23.76
C SER A 523 6.06 21.62 -23.05
N HIS A 524 6.01 20.63 -22.15
CA HIS A 524 4.83 20.33 -21.35
C HIS A 524 4.78 21.06 -20.00
N VAL A 525 5.80 21.83 -19.63
CA VAL A 525 5.88 22.52 -18.34
C VAL A 525 4.69 23.47 -18.14
N GLU A 526 4.38 24.32 -19.12
CA GLU A 526 3.26 25.28 -19.02
C GLU A 526 1.94 24.57 -18.70
N LYS A 527 1.65 23.48 -19.39
CA LYS A 527 0.45 22.66 -19.15
C LYS A 527 0.46 22.05 -17.75
N ALA A 528 1.61 21.58 -17.28
CA ALA A 528 1.78 21.03 -15.94
C ALA A 528 1.54 22.07 -14.84
N LEU A 529 1.94 23.33 -15.06
CA LEU A 529 1.71 24.41 -14.10
C LEU A 529 0.22 24.74 -13.89
N THR A 530 -0.67 24.37 -14.82
CA THR A 530 -2.13 24.56 -14.64
C THR A 530 -2.69 23.79 -13.43
N ALA A 531 -1.99 22.76 -12.95
CA ALA A 531 -2.37 22.05 -11.73
C ALA A 531 -2.22 22.91 -10.46
N LEU A 532 -1.36 23.95 -10.48
CA LEU A 532 -1.20 24.89 -9.36
C LEU A 532 -2.43 25.78 -9.13
N GLU A 533 -3.29 25.91 -10.13
CA GLU A 533 -4.52 26.72 -10.07
C GLU A 533 -5.65 26.04 -9.29
N LYS A 534 -5.47 24.74 -8.95
CA LYS A 534 -6.49 23.92 -8.29
C LYS A 534 -5.99 23.44 -6.94
N ASP A 535 -6.90 23.32 -5.97
CA ASP A 535 -6.57 22.60 -4.73
C ASP A 535 -6.43 21.11 -5.06
N SER A 536 -5.18 20.64 -4.98
CA SER A 536 -4.79 19.27 -5.27
C SER A 536 -5.52 18.19 -4.46
N GLN A 537 -6.13 18.56 -3.33
CA GLN A 537 -6.81 17.62 -2.44
C GLN A 537 -8.28 17.98 -2.21
N ALA A 538 -8.85 18.88 -3.02
CA ALA A 538 -10.24 19.32 -2.89
C ALA A 538 -11.20 18.12 -2.77
N GLY A 539 -12.06 18.15 -1.74
CA GLY A 539 -13.05 17.10 -1.49
C GLY A 539 -12.54 15.86 -0.73
N ASP A 540 -11.24 15.73 -0.46
CA ASP A 540 -10.70 14.64 0.37
C ASP A 540 -10.59 15.05 1.85
N ILE A 541 -10.53 14.07 2.77
CA ILE A 541 -10.19 14.27 4.19
C ILE A 541 -8.83 14.95 4.37
N ALA A 542 -8.00 14.94 3.33
CA ALA A 542 -6.70 15.59 3.26
C ALA A 542 -6.76 17.08 2.88
N SER A 543 -7.89 17.59 2.36
CA SER A 543 -8.05 19.00 1.97
C SER A 543 -7.86 19.96 3.15
N ASN A 544 -7.18 21.08 2.88
CA ASN A 544 -7.14 22.21 3.81
C ASN A 544 -8.50 22.92 3.73
N ILE A 545 -9.47 22.48 4.53
CA ILE A 545 -10.77 23.13 4.70
C ILE A 545 -10.55 24.45 5.48
N GLU A 546 -9.91 25.44 4.84
CA GLU A 546 -9.84 26.82 5.34
C GLU A 546 -10.82 27.75 4.61
N HIS A 547 -11.57 27.26 3.61
CA HIS A 547 -12.54 28.09 2.88
C HIS A 547 -13.99 28.07 3.42
N SER A 548 -14.27 27.49 4.59
CA SER A 548 -15.63 27.56 5.18
C SER A 548 -16.00 28.90 5.81
N SER A 549 -15.20 29.96 5.59
CA SER A 549 -15.50 31.32 6.02
C SER A 549 -16.53 32.05 5.14
N ALA A 550 -16.93 31.48 3.99
CA ALA A 550 -17.89 32.09 3.06
C ALA A 550 -19.36 31.63 3.27
N ASP A 551 -19.64 30.51 3.92
CA ASP A 551 -21.02 30.08 4.21
C ASP A 551 -21.55 30.71 5.50
N ARG A 552 -21.72 32.04 5.47
CA ARG A 552 -22.43 32.79 6.52
C ARG A 552 -23.95 32.65 6.44
N ASN A 553 -24.50 32.05 5.39
CA ASN A 553 -25.94 31.93 5.18
C ASN A 553 -26.45 30.51 5.44
N GLY A 554 -26.46 30.13 6.72
CA GLY A 554 -27.51 29.29 7.31
C GLY A 554 -27.60 27.84 6.86
N GLY A 555 -26.79 26.95 7.47
CA GLY A 555 -27.06 25.51 7.45
C GLY A 555 -25.82 24.60 7.48
N GLY A 556 -24.63 25.15 7.27
CA GLY A 556 -23.38 24.39 7.18
C GLY A 556 -23.03 23.65 8.47
N GLN A 557 -22.93 22.33 8.37
CA GLN A 557 -22.48 21.40 9.41
C GLN A 557 -21.14 21.87 9.99
N ARG A 558 -21.11 22.29 11.27
CA ARG A 558 -19.90 22.76 11.95
C ARG A 558 -18.82 21.68 11.86
N THR A 559 -17.73 21.98 11.14
CA THR A 559 -16.52 21.16 11.19
C THR A 559 -16.04 21.12 12.63
N SER A 560 -15.74 19.92 13.14
CA SER A 560 -15.19 19.75 14.48
C SER A 560 -13.95 20.64 14.63
N LYS A 561 -13.94 21.52 15.64
CA LYS A 561 -12.80 22.41 15.92
C LYS A 561 -11.56 21.53 16.08
N VAL A 562 -10.64 21.61 15.11
CA VAL A 562 -9.35 20.91 15.19
C VAL A 562 -8.65 21.43 16.45
N ARG A 563 -8.11 20.51 17.27
CA ARG A 563 -7.31 20.86 18.46
C ARG A 563 -6.17 21.79 18.02
N THR A 564 -5.70 22.68 18.87
CA THR A 564 -4.53 23.52 18.56
C THR A 564 -3.27 22.79 19.04
N ILE A 565 -2.19 22.83 18.24
CA ILE A 565 -0.88 22.31 18.65
C ILE A 565 -0.42 23.09 19.89
N THR A 566 -0.10 22.38 20.98
CA THR A 566 0.35 23.01 22.23
C THR A 566 1.87 23.21 22.24
N ALA A 567 2.38 24.04 23.16
CA ALA A 567 3.82 24.16 23.39
C ALA A 567 4.46 22.80 23.75
N GLU A 568 3.80 22.01 24.60
CA GLU A 568 4.22 20.65 24.94
C GLU A 568 4.32 19.72 23.73
N ASP A 569 3.37 19.83 22.77
CA ASP A 569 3.47 19.07 21.53
C ASP A 569 4.70 19.52 20.73
N ILE A 570 4.93 20.83 20.58
CA ILE A 570 6.11 21.38 19.88
C ILE A 570 7.41 20.87 20.51
N ASP A 571 7.52 20.92 21.84
CA ASP A 571 8.68 20.45 22.58
C ASP A 571 8.89 18.94 22.38
N SER A 572 7.81 18.16 22.45
CA SER A 572 7.86 16.71 22.21
C SER A 572 8.25 16.36 20.78
N MET A 573 7.80 17.13 19.78
CA MET A 573 8.19 16.94 18.38
C MET A 573 9.66 17.30 18.16
N ASN A 574 10.11 18.45 18.65
CA ASN A 574 11.50 18.89 18.54
C ASN A 574 12.47 17.96 19.26
N ALA A 575 12.09 17.42 20.43
CA ALA A 575 12.90 16.43 21.13
C ALA A 575 13.07 15.14 20.30
N ALA A 576 12.00 14.66 19.65
CA ALA A 576 12.06 13.50 18.78
C ALA A 576 12.94 13.77 17.53
N LEU A 577 12.80 14.95 16.90
CA LEU A 577 13.61 15.36 15.75
C LEU A 577 15.10 15.40 16.11
N LYS A 578 15.44 16.01 17.25
CA LYS A 578 16.81 16.09 17.76
C LYS A 578 17.42 14.70 17.97
N ALA A 579 16.67 13.78 18.59
CA ALA A 579 17.12 12.40 18.82
C ALA A 579 17.33 11.60 17.51
N MET A 580 16.75 12.05 16.39
CA MET A 580 16.98 11.48 15.05
C MET A 580 18.02 12.24 14.21
N GLY A 581 18.71 13.23 14.80
CA GLY A 581 19.68 14.07 14.08
C GLY A 581 19.06 15.00 13.03
N LEU A 582 17.77 15.35 13.18
CA LEU A 582 17.04 16.25 12.29
C LEU A 582 16.94 17.66 12.89
N PRO A 583 16.83 18.70 12.05
CA PRO A 583 16.63 20.07 12.52
C PRO A 583 15.29 20.22 13.24
N ASP A 584 15.19 21.22 14.11
CA ASP A 584 13.93 21.56 14.76
C ASP A 584 12.87 22.01 13.72
N MET A 585 11.61 22.06 14.13
CA MET A 585 10.51 22.44 13.22
C MET A 585 10.58 23.88 12.68
N THR A 586 11.37 24.76 13.30
CA THR A 586 11.51 26.18 12.91
C THR A 586 12.65 26.39 11.92
N GLN A 587 13.56 25.43 11.84
CA GLN A 587 14.72 25.47 10.96
C GLN A 587 14.37 24.90 9.58
N ARG A 588 15.08 25.43 8.57
CA ARG A 588 14.99 24.93 7.20
C ARG A 588 15.61 23.53 7.13
N LEU A 589 14.89 22.59 6.56
CA LEU A 589 15.43 21.26 6.27
C LEU A 589 16.30 21.35 5.02
N ASN A 590 17.55 20.92 5.11
CA ASN A 590 18.45 20.80 3.98
C ASN A 590 18.77 19.33 3.73
N ILE A 591 18.45 18.83 2.53
CA ILE A 591 18.82 17.50 2.07
C ILE A 591 19.79 17.66 0.90
N PRO A 592 20.93 16.96 0.87
CA PRO A 592 21.87 16.99 -0.25
C PRO A 592 21.23 16.66 -1.61
N GLY A 593 21.92 17.01 -2.70
CA GLY A 593 21.48 16.70 -4.06
C GLY A 593 20.28 17.53 -4.55
N ASN A 594 20.15 18.78 -4.09
CA ASN A 594 19.05 19.63 -4.51
C ASN A 594 19.15 19.92 -6.02
N LEU A 595 18.09 19.60 -6.79
CA LEU A 595 17.95 19.90 -8.23
C LEU A 595 18.25 21.36 -8.60
N MET A 596 18.11 22.27 -7.65
CA MET A 596 18.36 23.69 -7.85
C MET A 596 19.84 24.10 -7.74
N GLN A 597 20.71 23.27 -7.14
CA GLN A 597 22.09 23.61 -6.80
C GLN A 597 23.17 23.05 -7.74
N GLU A 598 22.85 22.15 -8.67
CA GLU A 598 23.84 21.51 -9.57
C GLU A 598 24.32 22.42 -10.72
N GLN A 599 24.94 23.57 -10.42
CA GLN A 599 25.61 24.43 -11.40
C GLN A 599 27.09 24.65 -11.11
#